data_AF-A0A4R4RCU6-F1
#
_entry.id   AF-A0A4R4RCU6-F1
#
_cell.length_a   1.000
_cell.length_b   1.000
_cell.length_c   1.000
_cell.angle_alpha   90.00
_cell.angle_beta   90.00
_cell.angle_gamma   90.00
#
_symmetry.space_group_name_H-M   'P 1'
#
loop_
_entity.id
_entity.type
_entity.pdbx_description
1 polymer ?
#
loop_
_entity_poly.entity_id
_entity_poly.type
_entity_poly.pdbx_seq_one_letter_code
_entity_poly.pdbx_strand_id
1 'polypeptide(L)'
;MPHRRILAACLSLLALTASAVPGDAAPVPSTAETAAADGQHAFDWEIGTWRSQVRVLAEPLSASPDVWLTFDGTSVVRPLMDGRANVVEFDVRGVRGTTGRIEALNLRLYEPQADRWSLTFANLRDGLLAPAVYGGFRDGVGEFYGDDQLGGRPIKVRFLIERRGPDKARFEQAFSDDGGLTWETNWIVVDRRI
;
A
#
# COMPACT_ATOMS: atom_id res chain seq x y z
N MET A 1 -51.33 0.50 -31.40
CA MET A 1 -51.90 1.08 -30.17
C MET A 1 -50.83 1.12 -29.08
N PRO A 2 -50.86 2.14 -28.23
CA PRO A 2 -49.76 3.09 -28.01
C PRO A 2 -49.42 3.20 -26.49
N HIS A 3 -48.52 4.03 -25.98
CA HIS A 3 -48.59 5.49 -25.80
C HIS A 3 -47.32 5.90 -25.03
N ARG A 4 -46.55 6.90 -25.47
CA ARG A 4 -46.73 8.35 -25.22
C ARG A 4 -46.89 8.70 -23.74
N ARG A 5 -45.88 9.37 -23.16
CA ARG A 5 -45.93 10.66 -22.41
C ARG A 5 -44.50 11.24 -22.45
N ILE A 6 -44.10 12.09 -23.40
CA ILE A 6 -44.27 13.56 -23.45
C ILE A 6 -44.69 14.18 -22.11
N LEU A 7 -43.78 14.95 -21.51
CA LEU A 7 -44.10 16.30 -21.07
C LEU A 7 -42.89 17.21 -21.33
N ALA A 8 -43.17 18.26 -22.08
CA ALA A 8 -42.28 19.36 -22.42
C ALA A 8 -42.55 20.55 -21.50
N ALA A 9 -41.61 21.49 -21.54
CA ALA A 9 -41.70 22.90 -21.18
C ALA A 9 -41.77 23.25 -19.68
N CYS A 10 -40.79 24.04 -19.23
CA CYS A 10 -41.02 25.47 -19.05
C CYS A 10 -39.68 26.23 -18.99
N LEU A 11 -39.48 27.10 -19.99
CA LEU A 11 -38.56 28.21 -19.94
C LEU A 11 -39.11 29.22 -18.92
N SER A 12 -38.30 29.71 -18.00
CA SER A 12 -38.56 30.95 -17.27
C SER A 12 -37.23 31.62 -16.93
N LEU A 13 -36.87 32.62 -17.73
CA LEU A 13 -35.91 33.64 -17.35
C LEU A 13 -36.48 34.41 -16.15
N LEU A 14 -35.72 34.48 -15.05
CA LEU A 14 -35.78 35.62 -14.15
C LEU A 14 -34.39 36.25 -14.10
N ALA A 15 -34.29 37.44 -14.67
CA ALA A 15 -33.15 38.33 -14.46
C ALA A 15 -33.26 38.92 -13.04
N LEU A 16 -32.27 38.65 -12.20
CA LEU A 16 -32.01 39.43 -10.99
C LEU A 16 -30.69 40.17 -11.20
N THR A 17 -30.78 41.50 -11.30
CA THR A 17 -29.64 42.40 -11.20
C THR A 17 -29.24 42.50 -9.74
N ALA A 18 -28.13 41.87 -9.36
CA ALA A 18 -27.47 42.11 -8.08
C ALA A 18 -26.27 43.04 -8.31
N SER A 19 -26.37 44.25 -7.76
CA SER A 19 -25.27 45.21 -7.65
C SER A 19 -24.17 44.66 -6.74
N ALA A 20 -22.93 44.63 -7.24
CA ALA A 20 -21.75 44.27 -6.48
C ALA A 20 -21.43 45.33 -5.41
N VAL A 21 -21.35 44.90 -4.15
CA VAL A 21 -20.70 45.64 -3.06
C VAL A 21 -19.27 45.12 -2.96
N PRO A 22 -18.22 45.96 -2.96
CA PRO A 22 -16.87 45.50 -2.66
C PRO A 22 -16.76 45.30 -1.14
N GLY A 23 -16.97 44.07 -0.69
CA GLY A 23 -16.78 43.65 0.70
C GLY A 23 -15.65 42.64 0.78
N ASP A 24 -14.66 42.96 1.61
CA ASP A 24 -13.47 42.18 2.01
C ASP A 24 -13.28 40.81 1.36
N ALA A 25 -12.16 40.68 0.64
CA ALA A 25 -11.65 39.41 0.18
C ALA A 25 -11.53 38.44 1.37
N ALA A 26 -12.41 37.45 1.40
CA ALA A 26 -12.27 36.28 2.25
C ALA A 26 -10.87 35.69 2.04
N PRO A 27 -10.22 35.13 3.09
CA PRO A 27 -8.94 34.47 2.91
C PRO A 27 -9.13 33.38 1.86
N VAL A 28 -8.38 33.47 0.77
CA VAL A 28 -8.23 32.37 -0.18
C VAL A 28 -7.84 31.16 0.66
N PRO A 29 -8.56 30.02 0.59
CA PRO A 29 -8.15 28.83 1.31
C PRO A 29 -6.71 28.55 0.90
N SER A 30 -5.83 28.55 1.90
CA SER A 30 -4.44 28.22 1.72
C SER A 30 -4.37 26.87 1.01
N THR A 31 -3.56 26.79 -0.05
CA THR A 31 -3.23 25.56 -0.78
C THR A 31 -2.65 24.45 0.12
N ALA A 32 -2.53 24.70 1.42
CA ALA A 32 -2.29 23.71 2.46
C ALA A 32 -3.44 22.70 2.65
N GLU A 33 -4.68 23.01 2.24
CA GLU A 33 -5.80 22.06 2.33
C GLU A 33 -5.89 21.08 1.14
N THR A 34 -5.16 21.36 0.05
CA THR A 34 -4.96 20.42 -1.08
C THR A 34 -3.89 19.36 -0.79
N ALA A 35 -3.19 19.47 0.35
CA ALA A 35 -2.18 18.53 0.81
C ALA A 35 -2.72 17.52 1.83
N ALA A 36 -4.04 17.34 1.93
CA ALA A 36 -4.58 16.01 2.20
C ALA A 36 -4.14 15.14 1.00
N ALA A 37 -2.91 14.61 1.10
CA ALA A 37 -2.23 13.89 0.05
C ALA A 37 -3.20 12.89 -0.55
N ASP A 38 -3.47 13.01 -1.85
CA ASP A 38 -4.31 12.06 -2.56
C ASP A 38 -3.85 10.65 -2.21
N GLY A 39 -4.66 9.94 -1.41
CA GLY A 39 -4.31 8.62 -0.88
C GLY A 39 -3.93 7.65 -2.00
N GLN A 40 -4.49 7.87 -3.20
CA GLN A 40 -4.18 7.17 -4.44
C GLN A 40 -2.72 7.30 -4.89
N HIS A 41 -2.00 8.34 -4.48
CA HIS A 41 -0.60 8.58 -4.88
C HIS A 41 0.40 8.27 -3.76
N ALA A 42 -0.05 7.63 -2.68
CA ALA A 42 0.79 7.37 -1.50
C ALA A 42 2.01 6.48 -1.77
N PHE A 43 2.04 5.73 -2.88
CA PHE A 43 3.16 4.88 -3.31
C PHE A 43 4.04 5.49 -4.42
N ASP A 44 3.73 6.68 -4.94
CA ASP A 44 4.42 7.25 -6.10
C ASP A 44 5.92 7.43 -5.86
N TRP A 45 6.32 7.69 -4.61
CA TRP A 45 7.72 7.81 -4.22
C TRP A 45 8.51 6.50 -4.35
N GLU A 46 7.85 5.34 -4.41
CA GLU A 46 8.47 4.02 -4.50
C GLU A 46 8.67 3.57 -5.96
N ILE A 47 8.02 4.22 -6.93
CA ILE A 47 8.13 3.83 -8.35
C ILE A 47 9.59 3.83 -8.82
N GLY A 48 10.00 2.75 -9.50
CA GLY A 48 11.35 2.57 -10.03
C GLY A 48 12.03 1.29 -9.55
N THR A 49 13.36 1.26 -9.68
CA THR A 49 14.19 0.09 -9.33
C THR A 49 14.99 0.35 -8.07
N TRP A 50 15.03 -0.65 -7.19
CA TRP A 50 15.68 -0.60 -5.90
C TRP A 50 16.55 -1.82 -5.69
N ARG A 51 17.66 -1.63 -4.98
CA ARG A 51 18.44 -2.71 -4.38
C ARG A 51 17.81 -3.09 -3.06
N SER A 52 17.51 -4.36 -2.88
CA SER A 52 16.84 -4.87 -1.69
C SER A 52 17.78 -5.75 -0.88
N GLN A 53 17.85 -5.47 0.43
CA GLN A 53 18.51 -6.32 1.42
C GLN A 53 17.44 -6.88 2.36
N VAL A 54 17.42 -8.19 2.50
CA VAL A 54 16.31 -8.90 3.14
C VAL A 54 16.81 -9.76 4.29
N ARG A 55 16.05 -9.74 5.38
CA ARG A 55 16.12 -10.73 6.44
C ARG A 55 14.74 -11.31 6.67
N VAL A 56 14.61 -12.64 6.70
CA VAL A 56 13.35 -13.33 6.99
C VAL A 56 13.60 -14.44 8.02
N LEU A 57 12.71 -14.60 8.99
CA LEU A 57 12.75 -15.70 9.95
C LEU A 57 12.43 -17.02 9.24
N ALA A 58 13.22 -18.05 9.52
CA ALA A 58 13.00 -19.38 8.97
C ALA A 58 11.72 -20.03 9.52
N GLU A 59 11.45 -19.83 10.81
CA GLU A 59 10.32 -20.41 11.53
C GLU A 59 9.66 -19.34 12.42
N PRO A 60 8.79 -18.48 11.87
CA PRO A 60 8.09 -17.48 12.69
C PRO A 60 7.11 -18.14 13.66
N LEU A 61 6.91 -17.52 14.82
CA LEU A 61 6.05 -17.99 15.91
C LEU A 61 6.37 -19.43 16.34
N SER A 62 7.66 -19.76 16.35
CA SER A 62 8.21 -21.05 16.79
C SER A 62 8.76 -20.93 18.21
N ALA A 63 8.82 -22.06 18.92
CA ALA A 63 9.50 -22.13 20.21
C ALA A 63 11.03 -22.29 20.06
N SER A 64 11.50 -22.58 18.83
CA SER A 64 12.92 -22.67 18.50
C SER A 64 13.58 -21.28 18.52
N PRO A 65 14.90 -21.19 18.78
CA PRO A 65 15.63 -19.94 18.63
C PRO A 65 15.55 -19.38 17.22
N ASP A 66 15.44 -18.05 17.10
CA ASP A 66 15.41 -17.33 15.83
C ASP A 66 16.58 -17.69 14.91
N VAL A 67 16.23 -18.15 13.71
CA VAL A 67 17.18 -18.30 12.59
C VAL A 67 16.78 -17.33 11.49
N TRP A 68 17.59 -16.30 11.28
CA TRP A 68 17.38 -15.31 10.22
C TRP A 68 18.11 -15.71 8.94
N LEU A 69 17.34 -15.90 7.88
CA LEU A 69 17.84 -16.10 6.53
C LEU A 69 18.05 -14.74 5.87
N THR A 70 19.11 -14.61 5.07
CA THR A 70 19.48 -13.34 4.45
C THR A 70 19.54 -13.44 2.94
N PHE A 71 18.96 -12.45 2.25
CA PHE A 71 18.91 -12.39 0.79
C PHE A 71 19.24 -10.98 0.30
N ASP A 72 19.79 -10.88 -0.90
CA ASP A 72 20.03 -9.62 -1.60
C ASP A 72 19.52 -9.71 -3.04
N GLY A 73 19.05 -8.60 -3.59
CA GLY A 73 18.60 -8.52 -4.98
C GLY A 73 17.90 -7.21 -5.30
N THR A 74 16.77 -7.29 -5.98
CA THR A 74 16.06 -6.11 -6.49
C THR A 74 14.56 -6.14 -6.21
N SER A 75 14.01 -4.95 -6.00
CA SER A 75 12.59 -4.63 -6.01
C SER A 75 12.33 -3.65 -7.15
N VAL A 76 11.41 -3.97 -8.06
CA VAL A 76 11.03 -3.11 -9.18
C VAL A 76 9.55 -2.78 -9.07
N VAL A 77 9.25 -1.51 -8.81
CA VAL A 77 7.88 -1.04 -8.63
C VAL A 77 7.41 -0.34 -9.89
N ARG A 78 6.33 -0.85 -10.49
CA ARG A 78 5.74 -0.32 -11.72
C ARG A 78 4.34 0.23 -11.44
N PRO A 79 4.04 1.46 -11.90
CA PRO A 79 2.70 2.00 -11.78
C PRO A 79 1.77 1.28 -12.77
N LEU A 80 0.51 1.16 -12.40
CA LEU A 80 -0.56 0.61 -13.22
C LEU A 80 -1.77 1.55 -13.12
N MET A 81 -2.62 1.56 -14.16
CA MET A 81 -3.94 2.20 -14.12
C MET A 81 -3.93 3.66 -13.64
N ASP A 82 -2.93 4.44 -14.07
CA ASP A 82 -2.73 5.86 -13.74
C ASP A 82 -2.68 6.15 -12.23
N GLY A 83 -1.91 5.35 -11.49
CA GLY A 83 -1.67 5.53 -10.06
C GLY A 83 -2.67 4.81 -9.16
N ARG A 84 -3.77 4.29 -9.70
CA ARG A 84 -4.76 3.51 -8.92
C ARG A 84 -4.26 2.13 -8.49
N ALA A 85 -3.15 1.68 -9.08
CA ALA A 85 -2.52 0.43 -8.75
C ALA A 85 -1.01 0.52 -8.99
N ASN A 86 -0.27 -0.37 -8.34
CA ASN A 86 1.11 -0.66 -8.72
C ASN A 86 1.40 -2.13 -8.48
N VAL A 87 2.46 -2.62 -9.11
CA VAL A 87 2.99 -3.96 -8.87
C VAL A 87 4.45 -3.87 -8.50
N VAL A 88 4.84 -4.59 -7.45
CA VAL A 88 6.23 -4.84 -7.10
C VAL A 88 6.63 -6.18 -7.68
N GLU A 89 7.66 -6.19 -8.51
CA GLU A 89 8.41 -7.39 -8.86
C GLU A 89 9.60 -7.52 -7.93
N PHE A 90 9.64 -8.61 -7.17
CA PHE A 90 10.66 -8.85 -6.15
C PHE A 90 11.48 -10.08 -6.51
N ASP A 91 12.81 -9.91 -6.59
CA ASP A 91 13.75 -10.98 -6.93
C ASP A 91 15.01 -10.85 -6.07
N VAL A 92 15.17 -11.75 -5.10
CA VAL A 92 16.33 -11.76 -4.20
C VAL A 92 16.91 -13.17 -4.08
N ARG A 93 18.24 -13.27 -3.97
CA ARG A 93 18.97 -14.55 -3.82
C ARG A 93 19.65 -14.63 -2.46
N GLY A 94 19.72 -15.85 -1.94
CA GLY A 94 20.34 -16.13 -0.65
C GLY A 94 21.80 -15.71 -0.62
N VAL A 95 22.20 -15.09 0.48
CA VAL A 95 23.58 -14.65 0.74
C VAL A 95 24.03 -15.13 2.12
N ARG A 96 25.33 -15.02 2.41
CA ARG A 96 25.92 -15.34 3.73
C ARG A 96 25.55 -16.74 4.23
N GLY A 97 25.64 -17.74 3.35
CA GLY A 97 25.32 -19.13 3.67
C GLY A 97 23.83 -19.49 3.56
N THR A 98 22.95 -18.52 3.31
CA THR A 98 21.56 -18.80 2.94
C THR A 98 21.50 -19.28 1.49
N THR A 99 20.88 -20.44 1.25
CA THR A 99 20.59 -20.94 -0.10
C THR A 99 19.16 -20.61 -0.51
N GLY A 100 18.93 -20.38 -1.80
CA GLY A 100 17.60 -20.18 -2.36
C GLY A 100 17.40 -18.83 -3.03
N ARG A 101 16.19 -18.61 -3.54
CA ARG A 101 15.75 -17.37 -4.22
C ARG A 101 14.29 -17.12 -3.86
N ILE A 102 13.94 -15.87 -3.67
CA ILE A 102 12.55 -15.43 -3.49
C ILE A 102 12.20 -14.65 -4.75
N GLU A 103 11.25 -15.18 -5.51
CA GLU A 103 10.62 -14.50 -6.64
C GLU A 103 9.17 -14.26 -6.27
N ALA A 104 8.75 -13.02 -6.27
CA ALA A 104 7.42 -12.66 -5.83
C ALA A 104 6.85 -11.45 -6.55
N LEU A 105 5.53 -11.34 -6.49
CA LEU A 105 4.78 -10.15 -6.86
C LEU A 105 4.07 -9.59 -5.63
N ASN A 106 3.96 -8.27 -5.55
CA ASN A 106 3.02 -7.62 -4.64
C ASN A 106 2.13 -6.69 -5.45
N LEU A 107 0.87 -7.08 -5.63
CA LEU A 107 -0.13 -6.23 -6.28
C LEU A 107 -0.73 -5.30 -5.24
N ARG A 108 -0.67 -4.00 -5.50
CA ARG A 108 -1.22 -2.96 -4.62
C ARG A 108 -2.35 -2.24 -5.34
N LEU A 109 -3.52 -2.20 -4.73
CA LEU A 109 -4.72 -1.57 -5.30
C LEU A 109 -5.27 -0.53 -4.33
N TYR A 110 -5.53 0.66 -4.84
CA TYR A 110 -6.26 1.68 -4.10
C TYR A 110 -7.76 1.38 -4.13
N GLU A 111 -8.43 1.47 -2.98
CA GLU A 111 -9.86 1.28 -2.78
C GLU A 111 -10.51 2.65 -2.50
N PRO A 112 -10.99 3.41 -3.52
CA PRO A 112 -11.43 4.79 -3.32
C PRO A 112 -12.62 4.93 -2.37
N GLN A 113 -13.47 3.90 -2.29
CA GLN A 113 -14.66 3.91 -1.41
C GLN A 113 -14.29 3.75 0.07
N ALA A 114 -13.14 3.16 0.35
CA ALA A 114 -12.66 2.89 1.71
C ALA A 114 -11.44 3.74 2.09
N ASP A 115 -10.99 4.62 1.18
CA ASP A 115 -9.82 5.51 1.34
C ASP A 115 -8.59 4.75 1.88
N ARG A 116 -8.30 3.61 1.27
CA ARG A 116 -7.24 2.71 1.71
C ARG A 116 -6.62 1.95 0.54
N TRP A 117 -5.53 1.27 0.83
CA TRP A 117 -4.85 0.37 -0.07
C TRP A 117 -4.97 -1.06 0.41
N SER A 118 -5.07 -1.98 -0.54
CA SER A 118 -4.90 -3.42 -0.34
C SER A 118 -3.59 -3.88 -0.97
N LEU A 119 -2.84 -4.73 -0.26
CA LEU A 119 -1.58 -5.31 -0.72
C LEU A 119 -1.73 -6.84 -0.74
N THR A 120 -1.56 -7.43 -1.91
CA THR A 120 -1.69 -8.88 -2.11
C THR A 120 -0.37 -9.45 -2.61
N PHE A 121 0.30 -10.24 -1.77
CA PHE A 121 1.58 -10.88 -2.10
C PHE A 121 1.36 -12.22 -2.81
N ALA A 122 2.21 -12.55 -3.77
CA ALA A 122 2.26 -13.85 -4.43
C ALA A 122 3.69 -14.36 -4.45
N ASN A 123 3.91 -15.56 -3.93
CA ASN A 123 5.19 -16.25 -4.09
C ASN A 123 5.16 -17.04 -5.40
N LEU A 124 6.07 -16.76 -6.33
CA LEU A 124 6.07 -17.44 -7.63
C LEU A 124 6.49 -18.91 -7.56
N ARG A 125 7.03 -19.38 -6.42
CA ARG A 125 7.33 -20.79 -6.20
C ARG A 125 6.07 -21.66 -6.16
N ASP A 126 4.97 -21.15 -5.59
CA ASP A 126 3.69 -21.86 -5.49
C ASP A 126 2.60 -21.23 -6.37
N GLY A 127 2.78 -19.99 -6.82
CA GLY A 127 1.86 -19.29 -7.72
C GLY A 127 0.55 -18.89 -7.04
N LEU A 128 0.51 -18.87 -5.70
CA LEU A 128 -0.70 -18.54 -4.94
C LEU A 128 -0.65 -17.11 -4.40
N LEU A 129 -1.84 -16.48 -4.34
CA LEU A 129 -2.02 -15.20 -3.68
C LEU A 129 -2.24 -15.44 -2.18
N ALA A 130 -1.45 -14.77 -1.35
CA ALA A 130 -1.70 -14.66 0.07
C ALA A 130 -2.94 -13.78 0.32
N PRO A 131 -3.62 -13.93 1.47
CA PRO A 131 -4.62 -12.97 1.91
C PRO A 131 -4.08 -11.53 1.88
N ALA A 132 -4.92 -10.59 1.45
CA ALA A 132 -4.52 -9.19 1.39
C ALA A 132 -4.41 -8.57 2.79
N VAL A 133 -3.46 -7.65 2.95
CA VAL A 133 -3.43 -6.70 4.07
C VAL A 133 -3.96 -5.36 3.61
N TYR A 134 -4.63 -4.64 4.51
CA TYR A 134 -5.34 -3.39 4.21
C TYR A 134 -4.83 -2.26 5.09
N GLY A 135 -4.68 -1.08 4.53
CA GLY A 135 -4.08 0.03 5.26
C GLY A 135 -3.83 1.27 4.42
N GLY A 136 -2.96 2.14 4.93
CA GLY A 136 -2.65 3.40 4.28
C GLY A 136 -1.51 4.11 4.99
N PHE A 137 -1.14 5.28 4.47
CA PHE A 137 -0.05 6.08 5.01
C PHE A 137 -0.59 7.17 5.95
N ARG A 138 0.08 7.32 7.10
CA ARG A 138 -0.10 8.44 8.03
C ARG A 138 1.28 8.90 8.46
N ASP A 139 1.52 10.22 8.40
CA ASP A 139 2.80 10.84 8.80
C ASP A 139 4.06 10.18 8.20
N GLY A 140 3.97 9.73 6.94
CA GLY A 140 5.07 9.08 6.21
C GLY A 140 5.29 7.60 6.53
N VAL A 141 4.46 7.01 7.39
CA VAL A 141 4.48 5.59 7.74
C VAL A 141 3.23 4.91 7.18
N GLY A 142 3.43 3.88 6.37
CA GLY A 142 2.39 2.99 5.90
C GLY A 142 2.15 1.88 6.91
N GLU A 143 0.90 1.71 7.35
CA GLU A 143 0.51 0.63 8.24
C GLU A 143 -0.62 -0.17 7.63
N PHE A 144 -0.42 -1.49 7.54
CA PHE A 144 -1.36 -2.41 6.92
C PHE A 144 -1.58 -3.63 7.81
N TYR A 145 -2.82 -4.11 7.86
CA TYR A 145 -3.23 -5.22 8.71
C TYR A 145 -4.10 -6.21 7.94
N GLY A 146 -3.97 -7.48 8.26
CA GLY A 146 -4.78 -8.54 7.68
C GLY A 146 -4.83 -9.78 8.55
N ASP A 147 -5.64 -10.74 8.11
CA ASP A 147 -5.78 -12.06 8.70
C ASP A 147 -5.15 -13.10 7.77
N ASP A 148 -4.42 -14.06 8.33
CA ASP A 148 -3.81 -15.16 7.56
C ASP A 148 -3.77 -16.46 8.40
N GLN A 149 -3.18 -17.50 7.84
CA GLN A 149 -3.03 -18.83 8.44
C GLN A 149 -1.56 -19.27 8.38
N LEU A 150 -0.98 -19.59 9.53
CA LEU A 150 0.36 -20.16 9.63
C LEU A 150 0.28 -21.62 10.06
N GLY A 151 0.50 -22.55 9.12
CA GLY A 151 0.35 -23.98 9.37
C GLY A 151 -1.08 -24.37 9.80
N GLY A 152 -2.09 -23.68 9.27
CA GLY A 152 -3.51 -23.87 9.63
C GLY A 152 -3.93 -23.22 10.94
N ARG A 153 -3.04 -22.47 11.61
CA ARG A 153 -3.38 -21.65 12.78
C ARG A 153 -3.72 -20.23 12.33
N PRO A 154 -4.84 -19.64 12.78
CA PRO A 154 -5.16 -18.26 12.47
C PRO A 154 -4.14 -17.32 13.10
N ILE A 155 -3.68 -16.34 12.32
CA ILE A 155 -2.76 -15.29 12.78
C ILE A 155 -3.21 -13.92 12.26
N LYS A 156 -2.77 -12.87 12.95
CA LYS A 156 -2.80 -11.50 12.42
C LYS A 156 -1.48 -11.19 11.73
N VAL A 157 -1.55 -10.44 10.64
CA VAL A 157 -0.39 -9.94 9.89
C VAL A 157 -0.38 -8.41 9.98
N ARG A 158 0.79 -7.83 10.24
CA ARG A 158 1.06 -6.40 10.14
C ARG A 158 2.17 -6.18 9.13
N PHE A 159 1.97 -5.24 8.22
CA PHE A 159 3.01 -4.77 7.30
C PHE A 159 3.23 -3.27 7.52
N LEU A 160 4.49 -2.90 7.76
CA LEU A 160 4.92 -1.52 8.00
C LEU A 160 5.82 -1.06 6.86
N ILE A 161 5.60 0.16 6.41
CA ILE A 161 6.38 0.81 5.35
C ILE A 161 6.88 2.15 5.87
N GLU A 162 8.18 2.32 5.94
CA GLU A 162 8.80 3.55 6.41
C GLU A 162 9.72 4.11 5.33
N ARG A 163 9.39 5.30 4.83
CA ARG A 163 10.27 6.05 3.94
C ARG A 163 11.36 6.73 4.76
N ARG A 164 12.62 6.34 4.57
CA ARG A 164 13.78 6.85 5.30
C ARG A 164 14.63 7.79 4.44
N GLY A 165 13.97 8.70 3.73
CA GLY A 165 14.59 9.63 2.78
C GLY A 165 14.08 9.45 1.33
N PRO A 166 14.70 10.13 0.35
CA PRO A 166 14.29 10.04 -1.06
C PRO A 166 14.71 8.73 -1.73
N ASP A 167 15.77 8.09 -1.25
CA ASP A 167 16.47 6.96 -1.88
C ASP A 167 16.57 5.74 -0.95
N LYS A 168 15.84 5.73 0.17
CA LYS A 168 15.86 4.65 1.14
C LYS A 168 14.49 4.39 1.74
N ALA A 169 14.13 3.12 1.84
CA ALA A 169 12.92 2.67 2.52
C ALA A 169 13.18 1.43 3.38
N ARG A 170 12.33 1.21 4.37
CA ARG A 170 12.31 0.02 5.20
C ARG A 170 10.90 -0.56 5.21
N PHE A 171 10.82 -1.87 5.02
CA PHE A 171 9.58 -2.62 5.12
C PHE A 171 9.72 -3.67 6.21
N GLU A 172 8.66 -3.88 6.98
CA GLU A 172 8.61 -4.92 8.00
C GLU A 172 7.30 -5.69 7.93
N GLN A 173 7.37 -7.01 8.04
CA GLN A 173 6.23 -7.87 8.32
C GLN A 173 6.34 -8.41 9.74
N ALA A 174 5.24 -8.42 10.47
CA ALA A 174 5.13 -9.07 11.76
C ALA A 174 3.87 -9.95 11.83
N PHE A 175 3.97 -11.04 12.58
CA PHE A 175 2.86 -11.94 12.87
C PHE A 175 2.47 -11.87 14.34
N SER A 176 1.23 -12.22 14.61
CA SER A 176 0.67 -12.34 15.96
C SER A 176 -0.28 -13.52 16.02
N ASP A 177 -0.15 -14.35 17.04
CA ASP A 177 -1.05 -15.48 17.36
C ASP A 177 -1.98 -15.20 18.55
N ASP A 178 -1.92 -14.00 19.14
CA ASP A 178 -2.71 -13.56 20.29
C ASP A 178 -3.73 -12.47 19.95
N GLY A 179 -4.08 -12.34 18.66
CA GLY A 179 -5.07 -11.38 18.18
C GLY A 179 -4.54 -9.95 18.03
N GLY A 180 -3.22 -9.78 17.96
CA GLY A 180 -2.55 -8.49 17.74
C GLY A 180 -2.11 -7.78 19.02
N LEU A 181 -2.09 -8.47 20.17
CA LEU A 181 -1.61 -7.92 21.43
C LEU A 181 -0.08 -7.86 21.45
N THR A 182 0.58 -8.91 20.94
CA THR A 182 2.02 -8.96 20.73
C THR A 182 2.34 -9.26 19.27
N TRP A 183 3.53 -8.84 18.80
CA TRP A 183 3.94 -8.93 17.40
C TRP A 183 5.38 -9.40 17.28
N GLU A 184 5.62 -10.46 16.50
CA GLU A 184 6.95 -10.94 16.13
C GLU A 184 7.28 -10.49 14.70
N THR A 185 8.24 -9.58 14.57
CA THR A 185 8.76 -9.18 13.25
C THR A 185 9.51 -10.35 12.63
N ASN A 186 9.00 -10.85 11.50
CA ASN A 186 9.53 -12.03 10.81
C ASN A 186 10.08 -11.73 9.42
N TRP A 187 9.85 -10.54 8.88
CA TRP A 187 10.44 -10.12 7.61
C TRP A 187 10.88 -8.66 7.70
N ILE A 188 12.10 -8.38 7.26
CA ILE A 188 12.67 -7.04 7.17
C ILE A 188 13.27 -6.86 5.79
N VAL A 189 12.87 -5.80 5.09
CA VAL A 189 13.50 -5.36 3.83
C VAL A 189 14.05 -3.94 4.01
N VAL A 190 15.27 -3.72 3.54
CA VAL A 190 15.83 -2.37 3.40
C VAL A 190 16.16 -2.15 1.93
N ASP A 191 15.47 -1.18 1.35
CA ASP A 191 15.62 -0.81 -0.05
C ASP A 191 16.47 0.45 -0.19
N ARG A 192 17.30 0.47 -1.23
CA ARG A 192 18.03 1.65 -1.70
C ARG A 192 17.83 1.85 -3.19
N ARG A 193 17.48 3.06 -3.62
CA ARG A 193 17.23 3.37 -5.02
C ARG A 193 18.52 3.21 -5.84
N ILE A 194 18.41 2.75 -7.08
CA ILE A 194 19.53 2.58 -8.03
C ILE A 194 19.39 3.60 -9.16
#